data_AF-A0A9D1HVV6-F1
#
_entry.id   AF-A0A9D1HVV6-F1
#
_cell.length_a   1.000
_cell.length_b   1.000
_cell.length_c   1.000
_cell.angle_alpha   90.00
_cell.angle_beta   90.00
_cell.angle_gamma   90.00
#
_symmetry.space_group_name_H-M   'P 1'
#
loop_
_entity.id
_entity.type
_entity.pdbx_description
1 polymer ?
#
loop_
_entity_poly.entity_id
_entity_poly.type
_entity_poly.pdbx_seq_one_letter_code
_entity_poly.pdbx_strand_id
1 'polypeptide(L)'
;MFCIYCGSEIPDDSTFCPNCGATLPNEDTSTSNSNEELDDATRAFNSLAETWDDSVEQHADNELDSAIEDRTQVRFNPVVPGTTPRMGQVVPAGQNPYHKSAQAPAAGPNGPVPHRNFLPLAIILGILAVALLGVAIALGMGIIGPRAQPTETPILKEATPITPLNKNDESETENESGSVEGVPVREDLADYSWQELSLLGQAIGGASDDAQGEKIAQEYGLLESDGSLPHNASKKLELTDGTSISVRIAGIRHDTAQNGSPAGLTFIASSSLGDAVMNSTLTSDGGWSDSALRSSLQNDVLNHFPSELKDSVVAVEKHTNNAGKTNSTSSVNITYDTVWLPSLVEVGGTIPRSNYEADAAYVADILNAEGKQYQLFSELGANQDGPSDVLSIPNTPEGWWLRSASPRRAGRFMTVDASGTPGYGRDANESAGCVFGFCL
;
A
#
# COMPACT_ATOMS: atom_id res chain seq x y z
N MET A 1 26.91 7.30 28.67
CA MET A 1 26.09 7.70 27.50
C MET A 1 25.39 6.47 26.92
N PHE A 2 24.53 6.59 25.89
CA PHE A 2 23.90 5.44 25.24
C PHE A 2 24.36 5.32 23.79
N CYS A 3 24.58 4.09 23.31
CA CYS A 3 24.93 3.83 21.92
C CYS A 3 23.73 4.13 21.01
N ILE A 4 23.87 5.10 20.10
CA ILE A 4 22.82 5.52 19.17
C ILE A 4 22.34 4.39 18.22
N TYR A 5 23.15 3.34 18.04
CA TYR A 5 22.84 2.23 17.14
C TYR A 5 22.16 1.03 17.80
N CYS A 6 22.28 0.84 19.12
CA CYS A 6 21.75 -0.34 19.81
C CYS A 6 21.16 -0.07 21.21
N GLY A 7 21.03 1.21 21.61
CA GLY A 7 20.42 1.62 22.88
C GLY A 7 21.14 1.16 24.16
N SER A 8 22.31 0.53 24.04
CA SER A 8 23.05 -0.01 25.18
C SER A 8 23.82 1.09 25.91
N GLU A 9 23.85 1.05 27.24
CA GLU A 9 24.64 1.96 28.07
C GLU A 9 26.14 1.72 27.86
N ILE A 10 26.90 2.81 27.71
CA ILE A 10 28.33 2.81 27.40
C ILE A 10 29.06 3.91 28.20
N PRO A 11 30.33 3.69 28.60
CA PRO A 11 31.17 4.73 29.22
C PRO A 11 31.27 5.99 28.37
N ASP A 12 31.32 7.16 29.00
CA ASP A 12 31.29 8.48 28.34
C ASP A 12 32.55 8.80 27.51
N ASP A 13 33.61 8.00 27.63
CA ASP A 13 34.87 8.08 26.89
C ASP A 13 35.01 7.00 25.78
N SER A 14 33.94 6.27 25.49
CA SER A 14 33.95 5.18 24.50
C SER A 14 34.00 5.69 23.06
N THR A 15 35.04 5.34 22.30
CA THR A 15 35.09 5.55 20.84
C THR A 15 34.40 4.44 20.04
N PHE A 16 34.01 3.34 20.69
CA PHE A 16 33.26 2.23 20.09
C PHE A 16 32.33 1.58 21.11
N CYS A 17 31.19 1.06 20.67
CA CYS A 17 30.25 0.34 21.52
C CYS A 17 30.72 -1.11 21.77
N PRO A 18 30.91 -1.55 23.03
CA PRO A 18 31.32 -2.93 23.33
C PRO A 18 30.27 -3.99 22.99
N ASN A 19 28.99 -3.60 22.83
CA ASN A 19 27.88 -4.54 22.61
C ASN A 19 27.59 -4.80 21.12
N CYS A 20 27.65 -3.77 20.27
CA CYS A 20 27.38 -3.89 18.82
C CYS A 20 28.60 -3.65 17.92
N GLY A 21 29.75 -3.24 18.48
CA GLY A 21 30.97 -2.97 17.72
C GLY A 21 31.00 -1.65 16.94
N ALA A 22 29.91 -0.88 16.94
CA ALA A 22 29.83 0.39 16.20
C ALA A 22 30.75 1.47 16.78
N THR A 23 31.55 2.13 15.93
CA THR A 23 32.33 3.32 16.27
C THR A 23 31.44 4.54 16.49
N LEU A 24 31.78 5.39 17.45
CA LEU A 24 30.97 6.54 17.86
C LEU A 24 31.61 7.86 17.38
N PRO A 25 30.81 8.84 16.94
CA PRO A 25 31.33 10.14 16.52
C PRO A 25 31.76 10.98 17.74
N ASN A 26 32.97 11.53 17.70
CA ASN A 26 33.48 12.43 18.75
C ASN A 26 32.90 13.84 18.61
N GLU A 27 32.35 14.39 19.69
CA GLU A 27 31.98 15.81 19.79
C GLU A 27 33.21 16.71 20.00
N ASP A 28 33.94 17.01 18.91
CA ASP A 28 35.02 18.00 18.94
C ASP A 28 35.08 18.79 17.62
N THR A 29 34.05 19.61 17.35
CA THR A 29 34.14 20.84 16.52
C THR A 29 32.83 21.64 16.54
N SER A 30 32.65 22.52 17.51
CA SER A 30 31.77 23.69 17.33
C SER A 30 32.31 24.92 18.06
N THR A 31 32.56 26.01 17.31
CA THR A 31 32.28 27.39 17.72
C THR A 31 32.58 28.39 16.60
N SER A 32 31.82 29.50 16.61
CA SER A 32 31.90 30.71 15.75
C SER A 32 31.41 30.60 14.30
N ASN A 33 30.12 30.96 14.11
CA ASN A 33 29.60 31.86 13.04
C ASN A 33 28.04 31.97 13.01
N SER A 34 27.32 31.26 13.88
CA SER A 34 25.85 31.09 13.84
C SER A 34 24.97 32.32 14.14
N ASN A 35 25.54 33.50 14.40
CA ASN A 35 24.77 34.68 14.85
C ASN A 35 24.58 35.75 13.76
N GLU A 36 25.19 35.60 12.59
CA GLU A 36 25.03 36.56 11.47
C GLU A 36 24.09 35.99 10.39
N GLU A 37 24.14 34.68 10.11
CA GLU A 37 23.22 34.00 9.19
C GLU A 37 21.76 33.98 9.68
N LEU A 38 21.52 34.00 11.01
CA LEU A 38 20.17 33.94 11.58
C LEU A 38 19.38 35.24 11.37
N ASP A 39 20.06 36.38 11.43
CA ASP A 39 19.48 37.71 11.19
C ASP A 39 19.21 37.94 9.69
N ASP A 40 20.06 37.43 8.81
CA ASP A 40 19.85 37.51 7.36
C ASP A 40 18.74 36.56 6.88
N ALA A 41 18.64 35.35 7.42
CA ALA A 41 17.53 34.44 7.15
C ALA A 41 16.18 35.02 7.62
N THR A 42 16.15 35.66 8.79
CA THR A 42 14.94 36.33 9.31
C THR A 42 14.54 37.51 8.42
N ARG A 43 15.50 38.28 7.91
CA ARG A 43 15.23 39.42 7.01
C ARG A 43 14.74 38.96 5.63
N ALA A 44 15.28 37.87 5.10
CA ALA A 44 14.83 37.25 3.86
C ALA A 44 13.41 36.68 3.97
N PHE A 45 13.08 36.03 5.10
CA PHE A 45 11.75 35.47 5.34
C PHE A 45 10.67 36.56 5.40
N ASN A 46 10.94 37.66 6.13
CA ASN A 46 10.00 38.79 6.23
C ASN A 46 9.81 39.51 4.87
N SER A 47 10.88 39.67 4.09
CA SER A 47 10.78 40.23 2.73
C SER A 47 9.94 39.36 1.78
N LEU A 48 9.93 38.04 1.95
CA LEU A 48 9.10 37.13 1.16
C LEU A 48 7.63 37.20 1.58
N ALA A 49 7.36 37.34 2.89
CA ALA A 49 6.00 37.50 3.41
C ALA A 49 5.33 38.78 2.89
N GLU A 50 6.03 39.93 2.90
CA GLU A 50 5.52 41.20 2.38
C GLU A 50 5.20 41.12 0.86
N THR A 51 6.02 40.41 0.07
CA THR A 51 5.72 40.18 -1.36
C THR A 51 4.57 39.21 -1.63
N TRP A 52 4.13 38.44 -0.62
CA TRP A 52 3.04 37.49 -0.77
C TRP A 52 1.67 38.14 -0.52
N ASP A 53 1.57 39.02 0.49
CA ASP A 53 0.36 39.81 0.78
C ASP A 53 -0.02 40.71 -0.43
N ASP A 54 0.93 41.49 -0.96
CA ASP A 54 0.73 42.37 -2.12
C ASP A 54 0.26 41.61 -3.39
N SER A 55 0.66 40.34 -3.54
CA SER A 55 0.31 39.52 -4.71
C SER A 55 -1.06 38.85 -4.62
N VAL A 56 -1.60 38.67 -3.42
CA VAL A 56 -2.88 37.98 -3.18
C VAL A 56 -4.06 38.94 -3.36
N GLU A 57 -3.96 40.20 -2.89
CA GLU A 57 -5.02 41.19 -3.11
C GLU A 57 -5.17 41.55 -4.60
N GLN A 58 -4.08 41.67 -5.35
CA GLN A 58 -4.13 42.14 -6.75
C GLN A 58 -4.69 41.11 -7.76
N HIS A 59 -4.82 39.83 -7.38
CA HIS A 59 -5.41 38.78 -8.23
C HIS A 59 -6.89 38.47 -7.93
N ALA A 60 -7.40 38.82 -6.75
CA ALA A 60 -8.78 38.54 -6.36
C ALA A 60 -9.81 39.39 -7.14
N ASP A 61 -9.45 40.64 -7.47
CA ASP A 61 -10.39 41.61 -8.05
C ASP A 61 -10.60 41.45 -9.58
N ASN A 62 -9.71 40.74 -10.29
CA ASN A 62 -9.77 40.66 -11.77
C ASN A 62 -10.56 39.48 -12.34
N GLU A 63 -10.78 38.39 -11.59
CA GLU A 63 -11.58 37.25 -12.11
C GLU A 63 -13.09 37.44 -11.93
N LEU A 64 -13.54 38.20 -10.93
CA LEU A 64 -14.96 38.32 -10.58
C LEU A 64 -15.79 39.13 -11.61
N ASP A 65 -15.24 40.23 -12.14
CA ASP A 65 -15.94 41.10 -13.09
C ASP A 65 -16.10 40.46 -14.49
N SER A 66 -15.22 39.53 -14.87
CA SER A 66 -15.30 38.84 -16.17
C SER A 66 -16.44 37.81 -16.26
N ALA A 67 -16.98 37.37 -15.13
CA ALA A 67 -17.91 36.23 -15.04
C ALA A 67 -19.40 36.63 -15.05
N ILE A 68 -19.73 37.94 -14.99
CA ILE A 68 -21.10 38.41 -14.71
C ILE A 68 -21.85 38.94 -15.95
N GLU A 69 -21.19 39.36 -17.04
CA GLU A 69 -21.88 39.97 -18.19
C GLU A 69 -22.58 38.99 -19.16
N ASP A 70 -22.22 37.69 -19.20
CA ASP A 70 -22.73 36.75 -20.23
C ASP A 70 -24.02 35.99 -19.83
N ARG A 71 -24.87 36.55 -18.95
CA ARG A 71 -26.12 35.88 -18.50
C ARG A 71 -27.42 36.69 -18.57
N THR A 72 -27.48 37.78 -19.34
CA THR A 72 -28.71 38.58 -19.48
C THR A 72 -29.11 38.97 -20.91
N GLN A 73 -29.38 38.01 -21.80
CA GLN A 73 -30.23 38.22 -23.00
C GLN A 73 -31.01 36.94 -23.40
N VAL A 74 -32.16 36.66 -22.75
CA VAL A 74 -33.15 35.71 -23.29
C VAL A 74 -34.19 36.49 -24.10
N ARG A 75 -34.18 36.33 -25.43
CA ARG A 75 -35.27 36.79 -26.31
C ARG A 75 -36.21 35.62 -26.61
N PHE A 76 -37.48 35.79 -26.26
CA PHE A 76 -38.53 34.83 -26.60
C PHE A 76 -38.85 34.85 -28.10
N ASN A 77 -39.09 33.67 -28.68
CA ASN A 77 -39.72 33.53 -29.99
C ASN A 77 -40.71 32.35 -29.94
N PRO A 78 -41.96 32.50 -30.41
CA PRO A 78 -42.98 31.46 -30.29
C PRO A 78 -42.88 30.39 -31.38
N VAL A 79 -43.30 29.16 -31.08
CA VAL A 79 -43.34 28.02 -32.02
C VAL A 79 -44.79 27.60 -32.28
N VAL A 80 -45.10 27.27 -33.54
CA VAL A 80 -46.40 26.77 -34.02
C VAL A 80 -46.27 25.27 -34.35
N PRO A 81 -47.27 24.38 -34.12
CA PRO A 81 -47.04 22.94 -34.06
C PRO A 81 -47.50 22.10 -35.27
N GLY A 82 -46.83 20.94 -35.46
CA GLY A 82 -47.10 19.87 -36.44
C GLY A 82 -45.82 19.45 -37.19
N THR A 83 -45.51 18.18 -37.48
CA THR A 83 -46.26 16.90 -37.45
C THR A 83 -45.35 15.68 -37.14
N THR A 84 -45.91 14.47 -37.09
CA THR A 84 -45.34 13.19 -36.60
C THR A 84 -44.28 12.49 -37.49
N PRO A 85 -43.47 11.56 -36.92
CA PRO A 85 -42.30 10.97 -37.59
C PRO A 85 -42.59 9.67 -38.39
N ARG A 86 -41.61 9.27 -39.23
CA ARG A 86 -41.52 7.93 -39.85
C ARG A 86 -40.16 7.28 -39.58
N MET A 87 -40.14 5.95 -39.57
CA MET A 87 -39.08 5.09 -39.05
C MET A 87 -38.33 4.37 -40.18
N GLY A 88 -37.02 4.13 -39.99
CA GLY A 88 -36.28 3.01 -40.59
C GLY A 88 -35.10 3.34 -41.51
N GLN A 89 -33.89 2.94 -41.10
CA GLN A 89 -32.97 2.05 -41.86
C GLN A 89 -31.67 1.73 -41.10
N VAL A 90 -30.93 0.74 -41.61
CA VAL A 90 -29.67 0.13 -41.12
C VAL A 90 -28.90 -0.28 -42.40
N VAL A 91 -27.57 -0.40 -42.52
CA VAL A 91 -26.35 -0.57 -41.67
C VAL A 91 -25.19 0.22 -42.37
N PRO A 92 -23.84 0.09 -42.12
CA PRO A 92 -23.03 -0.67 -41.14
C PRO A 92 -21.89 0.17 -40.46
N ALA A 93 -20.94 -0.52 -39.82
CA ALA A 93 -19.83 0.01 -39.03
C ALA A 93 -18.70 0.73 -39.81
N GLY A 94 -18.01 1.66 -39.13
CA GLY A 94 -16.73 2.21 -39.53
C GLY A 94 -16.27 3.40 -38.68
N GLN A 95 -15.04 3.30 -38.15
CA GLN A 95 -14.18 4.38 -37.62
C GLN A 95 -14.58 5.06 -36.29
N ASN A 96 -13.62 5.04 -35.35
CA ASN A 96 -13.62 5.78 -34.09
C ASN A 96 -13.04 7.19 -34.33
N PRO A 97 -13.78 8.26 -33.96
CA PRO A 97 -13.11 9.42 -33.38
C PRO A 97 -13.95 10.08 -32.25
N TYR A 98 -13.58 9.88 -30.99
CA TYR A 98 -14.19 10.63 -29.88
C TYR A 98 -13.59 12.03 -29.71
N HIS A 99 -14.23 13.01 -30.35
CA HIS A 99 -14.20 14.41 -29.93
C HIS A 99 -15.58 14.81 -29.34
N LYS A 100 -15.56 15.29 -28.09
CA LYS A 100 -16.54 16.20 -27.44
C LYS A 100 -18.06 15.87 -27.41
N SER A 101 -18.54 15.81 -26.16
CA SER A 101 -19.86 16.27 -25.64
C SER A 101 -21.17 15.52 -25.96
N ALA A 102 -21.70 14.83 -24.94
CA ALA A 102 -23.10 14.86 -24.45
C ALA A 102 -23.09 14.25 -23.03
N GLN A 103 -23.54 14.91 -21.95
CA GLN A 103 -24.91 15.32 -21.59
C GLN A 103 -25.80 14.12 -21.20
N ALA A 104 -26.12 14.03 -19.90
CA ALA A 104 -26.90 12.95 -19.28
C ALA A 104 -28.41 13.03 -19.59
N PRO A 105 -29.17 11.91 -19.52
CA PRO A 105 -30.61 11.90 -19.74
C PRO A 105 -31.41 12.46 -18.54
N ALA A 106 -32.52 13.13 -18.84
CA ALA A 106 -33.43 13.69 -17.83
C ALA A 106 -34.52 12.70 -17.39
N ALA A 107 -34.98 12.84 -16.13
CA ALA A 107 -35.96 11.97 -15.49
C ALA A 107 -37.43 12.30 -15.81
N GLY A 108 -38.30 11.29 -15.63
CA GLY A 108 -39.76 11.42 -15.65
C GLY A 108 -40.37 11.81 -14.29
N PRO A 109 -41.71 12.02 -14.21
CA PRO A 109 -42.32 12.91 -13.21
C PRO A 109 -42.72 12.27 -11.87
N ASN A 110 -42.91 13.16 -10.89
CA ASN A 110 -43.12 12.87 -9.46
C ASN A 110 -44.49 12.22 -9.10
N GLY A 111 -44.44 11.34 -8.08
CA GLY A 111 -45.57 10.90 -7.25
C GLY A 111 -45.13 10.86 -5.76
N PRO A 112 -46.06 10.87 -4.78
CA PRO A 112 -45.75 11.26 -3.41
C PRO A 112 -45.01 10.18 -2.59
N VAL A 113 -44.02 10.61 -1.80
CA VAL A 113 -43.20 9.74 -0.92
C VAL A 113 -43.74 9.77 0.52
N PRO A 114 -43.94 8.62 1.19
CA PRO A 114 -44.36 8.58 2.59
C PRO A 114 -43.18 8.84 3.53
N HIS A 115 -43.39 9.67 4.55
CA HIS A 115 -42.43 9.82 5.65
C HIS A 115 -42.25 8.50 6.41
N ARG A 116 -41.00 8.05 6.54
CA ARG A 116 -40.58 7.02 7.50
C ARG A 116 -39.38 7.53 8.29
N ASN A 117 -39.38 7.21 9.58
CA ASN A 117 -38.56 7.89 10.58
C ASN A 117 -37.09 7.48 10.49
N PHE A 118 -36.20 8.47 10.56
CA PHE A 118 -34.78 8.23 10.84
C PHE A 118 -34.61 7.74 12.28
N LEU A 119 -33.92 6.62 12.43
CA LEU A 119 -33.31 6.20 13.70
C LEU A 119 -31.80 6.50 13.57
N PRO A 120 -31.19 7.29 14.47
CA PRO A 120 -29.79 7.71 14.30
C PRO A 120 -28.83 6.58 14.63
N LEU A 121 -27.80 6.39 13.79
CA LEU A 121 -26.59 5.65 14.18
C LEU A 121 -25.88 6.46 15.28
N ALA A 122 -25.93 5.94 16.51
CA ALA A 122 -24.94 6.28 17.53
C ALA A 122 -23.88 5.17 17.52
N ILE A 123 -22.65 5.48 17.10
CA ILE A 123 -21.33 4.88 17.47
C ILE A 123 -20.19 5.69 16.79
N ILE A 124 -20.25 7.04 16.79
CA ILE A 124 -19.06 7.88 16.59
C ILE A 124 -19.16 9.09 17.53
N LEU A 125 -18.77 8.92 18.79
CA LEU A 125 -18.41 9.97 19.75
C LEU A 125 -17.88 9.31 21.05
N GLY A 126 -16.79 8.56 20.92
CA GLY A 126 -16.20 7.75 22.01
C GLY A 126 -14.71 7.98 22.27
N ILE A 127 -14.07 8.93 21.58
CA ILE A 127 -12.61 9.18 21.65
C ILE A 127 -12.32 10.68 21.93
N LEU A 128 -13.11 11.29 22.82
CA LEU A 128 -12.95 12.69 23.22
C LEU A 128 -13.17 12.92 24.73
N ALA A 129 -12.78 11.94 25.56
CA ALA A 129 -12.97 11.97 27.01
C ALA A 129 -11.87 11.30 27.86
N VAL A 130 -10.70 10.94 27.29
CA VAL A 130 -9.59 10.31 28.05
C VAL A 130 -8.28 11.11 28.02
N ALA A 131 -8.17 12.14 27.16
CA ALA A 131 -6.97 13.00 27.06
C ALA A 131 -6.88 14.11 28.14
N LEU A 132 -7.73 14.09 29.19
CA LEU A 132 -7.77 15.12 30.24
C LEU A 132 -7.88 14.54 31.67
N LEU A 133 -7.17 13.45 31.96
CA LEU A 133 -6.84 13.09 33.36
C LEU A 133 -5.50 12.34 33.45
N GLY A 134 -4.38 13.07 33.50
CA GLY A 134 -3.04 12.48 33.50
C GLY A 134 -1.89 13.45 33.84
N VAL A 135 -2.16 14.56 34.52
CA VAL A 135 -1.12 15.50 35.00
C VAL A 135 -1.37 15.81 36.48
N ALA A 136 -0.29 15.85 37.26
CA ALA A 136 -0.23 15.63 38.71
C ALA A 136 -0.59 14.17 39.08
N ILE A 137 0.26 13.40 39.78
CA ILE A 137 1.17 13.83 40.85
C ILE A 137 2.61 13.36 40.58
N ALA A 138 3.53 14.32 40.49
CA ALA A 138 4.93 14.09 40.82
C ALA A 138 5.27 15.00 42.00
N LEU A 139 5.65 14.41 43.15
CA LEU A 139 6.60 14.94 44.14
C LEU A 139 6.66 14.04 45.39
N GLY A 140 7.83 13.45 45.64
CA GLY A 140 8.32 13.12 46.98
C GLY A 140 7.71 11.91 47.70
N MET A 141 8.42 10.78 47.66
CA MET A 141 9.02 10.15 48.86
C MET A 141 9.94 8.99 48.45
N GLY A 142 11.20 9.04 48.88
CA GLY A 142 12.16 7.96 48.66
C GLY A 142 12.08 6.90 49.74
N ILE A 143 12.26 5.63 49.35
CA ILE A 143 12.51 4.50 50.28
C ILE A 143 13.68 3.69 49.73
N ILE A 144 14.55 3.23 50.63
CA ILE A 144 15.85 2.61 50.32
C ILE A 144 15.75 1.08 50.35
N GLY A 145 16.22 0.44 49.27
CA GLY A 145 16.77 -0.92 49.25
C GLY A 145 15.78 -2.08 49.03
N PRO A 146 16.29 -3.33 48.88
CA PRO A 146 17.70 -3.74 48.89
C PRO A 146 18.23 -4.29 47.54
N ARG A 147 19.55 -4.44 47.49
CA ARG A 147 20.38 -4.94 46.38
C ARG A 147 20.13 -6.42 46.08
N ALA A 148 19.77 -6.76 44.83
CA ALA A 148 19.83 -8.13 44.30
C ALA A 148 21.21 -8.40 43.66
N GLN A 149 21.71 -9.63 43.78
CA GLN A 149 22.96 -10.08 43.16
C GLN A 149 22.72 -10.55 41.71
N PRO A 150 23.74 -10.52 40.83
CA PRO A 150 23.62 -11.01 39.47
C PRO A 150 23.49 -12.55 39.45
N THR A 151 22.49 -13.05 38.73
CA THR A 151 22.33 -14.49 38.44
C THR A 151 23.27 -14.88 37.30
N GLU A 152 23.93 -16.03 37.44
CA GLU A 152 24.94 -16.53 36.51
C GLU A 152 24.36 -16.89 35.13
N THR A 153 25.11 -16.57 34.07
CA THR A 153 24.80 -16.94 32.69
C THR A 153 25.13 -18.43 32.46
N PRO A 154 24.25 -19.24 31.84
CA PRO A 154 24.60 -20.61 31.48
C PRO A 154 25.53 -20.62 30.26
N ILE A 155 26.73 -21.17 30.41
CA ILE A 155 27.66 -21.43 29.31
C ILE A 155 27.09 -22.56 28.44
N LEU A 156 26.83 -22.29 27.16
CA LEU A 156 26.67 -23.34 26.15
C LEU A 156 28.00 -23.58 25.43
N LYS A 157 28.29 -24.87 25.17
CA LYS A 157 29.62 -25.36 24.79
C LYS A 157 29.98 -25.06 23.34
N GLU A 158 31.26 -24.86 23.09
CA GLU A 158 31.87 -24.89 21.75
C GLU A 158 31.56 -26.22 21.04
N ALA A 159 31.17 -26.14 19.77
CA ALA A 159 31.07 -27.31 18.90
C ALA A 159 32.43 -27.59 18.24
N THR A 160 32.92 -28.82 18.36
CA THR A 160 34.17 -29.28 17.75
C THR A 160 34.05 -29.41 16.22
N PRO A 161 35.14 -29.17 15.45
CA PRO A 161 35.10 -29.23 13.99
C PRO A 161 35.00 -30.66 13.47
N ILE A 162 34.20 -30.86 12.42
CA ILE A 162 34.10 -32.12 11.67
C ILE A 162 34.83 -32.03 10.33
N THR A 163 35.74 -32.98 10.13
CA THR A 163 36.60 -33.18 8.95
C THR A 163 35.77 -33.65 7.74
N PRO A 164 36.12 -33.28 6.48
CA PRO A 164 35.25 -33.51 5.33
C PRO A 164 35.16 -34.99 4.93
N LEU A 165 33.95 -35.42 4.54
CA LEU A 165 33.70 -36.71 3.92
C LEU A 165 33.78 -36.65 2.39
N ASN A 166 34.07 -37.80 1.81
CA ASN A 166 34.65 -37.95 0.48
C ASN A 166 33.61 -37.87 -0.66
N LYS A 167 34.07 -37.53 -1.87
CA LYS A 167 33.26 -37.60 -3.09
C LYS A 167 33.07 -39.05 -3.57
N ASN A 168 32.04 -39.20 -4.42
CA ASN A 168 31.66 -40.36 -5.24
C ASN A 168 30.76 -41.38 -4.54
N ASP A 169 29.46 -41.31 -4.83
CA ASP A 169 28.88 -42.31 -5.74
C ASP A 169 27.81 -41.64 -6.62
N GLU A 170 27.78 -41.99 -7.90
CA GLU A 170 26.71 -41.60 -8.83
C GLU A 170 25.65 -42.71 -8.82
N SER A 171 24.46 -42.39 -8.32
CA SER A 171 23.27 -43.22 -8.55
C SER A 171 22.06 -42.33 -8.77
N GLU A 172 21.53 -42.35 -9.99
CA GLU A 172 20.23 -41.76 -10.31
C GLU A 172 19.15 -42.46 -9.49
N THR A 173 18.51 -41.74 -8.57
CA THR A 173 17.28 -42.16 -7.89
C THR A 173 16.23 -41.07 -8.07
N GLU A 174 15.31 -41.31 -8.99
CA GLU A 174 14.02 -40.62 -9.02
C GLU A 174 13.22 -40.96 -7.75
N ASN A 175 12.30 -40.07 -7.35
CA ASN A 175 11.46 -40.08 -6.15
C ASN A 175 12.13 -39.75 -4.80
N GLU A 176 12.03 -38.47 -4.43
CA GLU A 176 11.40 -38.08 -3.16
C GLU A 176 10.67 -36.74 -3.36
N SER A 177 9.43 -36.79 -3.88
CA SER A 177 8.48 -35.68 -3.74
C SER A 177 8.01 -35.66 -2.29
N GLY A 178 8.67 -34.83 -1.47
CA GLY A 178 8.34 -34.69 -0.06
C GLY A 178 6.98 -34.02 0.10
N SER A 179 5.93 -34.83 0.27
CA SER A 179 4.62 -34.32 0.63
C SER A 179 4.69 -33.56 1.96
N VAL A 180 4.04 -32.40 2.01
CA VAL A 180 4.05 -31.52 3.18
C VAL A 180 3.29 -32.21 4.31
N GLU A 181 3.99 -32.53 5.40
CA GLU A 181 3.47 -33.41 6.46
C GLU A 181 2.15 -32.87 7.03
N GLY A 182 1.12 -33.71 6.99
CA GLY A 182 -0.21 -33.38 7.50
C GLY A 182 -1.12 -32.59 6.55
N VAL A 183 -0.64 -32.16 5.38
CA VAL A 183 -1.45 -31.43 4.39
C VAL A 183 -1.94 -32.37 3.28
N PRO A 184 -3.26 -32.59 3.13
CA PRO A 184 -3.85 -33.27 1.98
C PRO A 184 -4.00 -32.31 0.78
N VAL A 185 -3.90 -32.85 -0.44
CA VAL A 185 -4.24 -32.12 -1.68
C VAL A 185 -5.75 -31.85 -1.73
N ARG A 186 -6.15 -30.65 -2.16
CA ARG A 186 -7.54 -30.23 -2.39
C ARG A 186 -7.77 -29.93 -3.87
N GLU A 187 -9.03 -30.02 -4.30
CA GLU A 187 -9.43 -29.65 -5.68
C GLU A 187 -9.56 -28.13 -5.83
N ASP A 188 -10.09 -27.43 -4.81
CA ASP A 188 -10.29 -25.98 -4.81
C ASP A 188 -9.49 -25.27 -3.72
N LEU A 189 -8.97 -24.07 -4.02
CA LEU A 189 -8.29 -23.18 -3.06
C LEU A 189 -9.18 -22.85 -1.83
N ALA A 190 -10.49 -22.83 -2.00
CA ALA A 190 -11.44 -22.59 -0.94
C ALA A 190 -11.43 -23.67 0.16
N ASP A 191 -11.15 -24.92 -0.21
CA ASP A 191 -11.23 -26.12 0.64
C ASP A 191 -10.02 -26.31 1.56
N TYR A 192 -8.88 -25.69 1.26
CA TYR A 192 -7.76 -25.63 2.19
C TYR A 192 -8.11 -24.77 3.41
N SER A 193 -7.85 -25.24 4.62
CA SER A 193 -7.82 -24.39 5.82
C SER A 193 -6.67 -23.37 5.76
N TRP A 194 -6.75 -22.32 6.58
CA TRP A 194 -5.63 -21.37 6.68
C TRP A 194 -4.38 -22.02 7.29
N GLN A 195 -4.55 -22.99 8.18
CA GLN A 195 -3.44 -23.79 8.71
C GLN A 195 -2.73 -24.59 7.60
N GLU A 196 -3.48 -25.27 6.72
CA GLU A 196 -2.90 -26.00 5.59
C GLU A 196 -2.18 -25.04 4.62
N LEU A 197 -2.79 -23.91 4.25
CA LEU A 197 -2.13 -22.90 3.41
C LEU A 197 -0.87 -22.30 4.05
N SER A 198 -0.83 -22.18 5.38
CA SER A 198 0.34 -21.68 6.10
C SER A 198 1.48 -22.70 6.10
N LEU A 199 1.19 -23.99 6.23
CA LEU A 199 2.18 -25.07 6.07
C LEU A 199 2.70 -25.15 4.64
N LEU A 200 1.83 -24.95 3.64
CA LEU A 200 2.24 -24.88 2.23
C LEU A 200 3.09 -23.63 1.94
N GLY A 201 2.73 -22.46 2.48
CA GLY A 201 3.53 -21.24 2.42
C GLY A 201 4.94 -21.44 2.97
N GLN A 202 5.05 -22.04 4.16
CA GLN A 202 6.35 -22.38 4.76
C GLN A 202 7.16 -23.37 3.91
N ALA A 203 6.54 -24.42 3.35
CA ALA A 203 7.23 -25.39 2.51
C ALA A 203 7.70 -24.78 1.17
N ILE A 204 6.86 -23.98 0.52
CA ILE A 204 7.13 -23.31 -0.75
C ILE A 204 8.19 -22.21 -0.58
N GLY A 205 8.11 -21.40 0.49
CA GLY A 205 9.12 -20.39 0.83
C GLY A 205 10.45 -21.00 1.26
N GLY A 206 10.41 -22.13 1.96
CA GLY A 206 11.59 -22.90 2.40
C GLY A 206 12.29 -23.72 1.30
N ALA A 207 11.73 -23.80 0.09
CA ALA A 207 12.34 -24.52 -1.04
C ALA A 207 13.70 -23.92 -1.47
N SER A 208 14.63 -24.76 -1.93
CA SER A 208 16.01 -24.39 -2.29
C SER A 208 16.11 -23.35 -3.40
N ASP A 209 15.13 -23.38 -4.29
CA ASP A 209 15.03 -22.58 -5.50
C ASP A 209 13.58 -22.51 -5.96
N ASP A 210 13.32 -21.65 -6.94
CA ASP A 210 11.96 -21.36 -7.39
C ASP A 210 11.34 -22.56 -8.13
N ALA A 211 12.15 -23.37 -8.84
CA ALA A 211 11.65 -24.56 -9.53
C ALA A 211 11.24 -25.68 -8.56
N GLN A 212 11.87 -25.78 -7.37
CA GLN A 212 11.38 -26.64 -6.30
C GLN A 212 10.10 -26.06 -5.66
N GLY A 213 10.04 -24.75 -5.43
CA GLY A 213 8.84 -24.09 -4.89
C GLY A 213 7.62 -24.23 -5.81
N GLU A 214 7.80 -24.04 -7.11
CA GLU A 214 6.78 -24.27 -8.14
C GLU A 214 6.28 -25.72 -8.14
N LYS A 215 7.18 -26.71 -8.05
CA LYS A 215 6.78 -28.14 -7.96
C LYS A 215 5.91 -28.45 -6.74
N ILE A 216 6.24 -27.88 -5.58
CA ILE A 216 5.41 -28.03 -4.37
C ILE A 216 4.05 -27.36 -4.59
N ALA A 217 4.02 -26.14 -5.15
CA ALA A 217 2.77 -25.45 -5.47
C ALA A 217 1.90 -26.25 -6.47
N GLN A 218 2.51 -26.90 -7.46
CA GLN A 218 1.84 -27.77 -8.44
C GLN A 218 1.28 -29.05 -7.81
N GLU A 219 2.03 -29.73 -6.93
CA GLU A 219 1.56 -30.94 -6.23
C GLU A 219 0.27 -30.69 -5.42
N TYR A 220 0.13 -29.46 -4.91
CA TYR A 220 -1.02 -29.01 -4.13
C TYR A 220 -2.06 -28.18 -4.92
N GLY A 221 -1.96 -28.10 -6.25
CA GLY A 221 -2.94 -27.39 -7.09
C GLY A 221 -2.99 -25.86 -6.85
N LEU A 222 -1.93 -25.29 -6.28
CA LEU A 222 -1.75 -23.83 -6.14
C LEU A 222 -1.11 -23.20 -7.38
N LEU A 223 -0.50 -24.03 -8.24
CA LEU A 223 -0.13 -23.73 -9.62
C LEU A 223 -0.65 -24.84 -10.55
N GLU A 224 -0.92 -24.45 -11.78
CA GLU A 224 -1.19 -25.35 -12.90
C GLU A 224 0.11 -26.03 -13.39
N SER A 225 -0.04 -27.14 -14.11
CA SER A 225 1.09 -27.93 -14.63
C SER A 225 2.01 -27.18 -15.62
N ASP A 226 1.57 -26.06 -16.19
CA ASP A 226 2.37 -25.17 -17.05
C ASP A 226 3.01 -24.00 -16.29
N GLY A 227 2.81 -23.93 -14.97
CA GLY A 227 3.32 -22.87 -14.10
C GLY A 227 2.38 -21.68 -13.92
N SER A 228 1.22 -21.65 -14.60
CA SER A 228 0.24 -20.57 -14.43
C SER A 228 -0.54 -20.68 -13.11
N LEU A 229 -1.12 -19.56 -12.66
CA LEU A 229 -2.00 -19.58 -11.49
C LEU A 229 -3.39 -20.13 -11.87
N PRO A 230 -4.08 -20.86 -10.97
CA PRO A 230 -5.46 -21.28 -11.20
C PRO A 230 -6.40 -20.07 -11.11
N HIS A 231 -6.57 -19.32 -12.21
CA HIS A 231 -7.11 -17.94 -12.19
C HIS A 231 -8.45 -17.79 -11.49
N ASN A 232 -9.37 -18.76 -11.65
CA ASN A 232 -10.70 -18.66 -11.04
C ASN A 232 -10.74 -19.08 -9.56
N ALA A 233 -9.65 -19.64 -9.04
CA ALA A 233 -9.57 -20.04 -7.64
C ALA A 233 -9.54 -18.82 -6.72
N SER A 234 -10.38 -18.84 -5.68
CA SER A 234 -10.44 -17.82 -4.66
C SER A 234 -10.78 -18.44 -3.31
N LYS A 235 -10.39 -17.75 -2.23
CA LYS A 235 -10.72 -18.15 -0.86
C LYS A 235 -11.36 -16.98 -0.12
N LYS A 236 -12.33 -17.29 0.74
CA LYS A 236 -12.89 -16.30 1.67
C LYS A 236 -12.04 -16.20 2.92
N LEU A 237 -11.64 -14.97 3.23
CA LEU A 237 -11.13 -14.54 4.52
C LEU A 237 -12.30 -13.92 5.29
N GLU A 238 -12.82 -14.67 6.25
CA GLU A 238 -13.82 -14.18 7.21
C GLU A 238 -13.06 -13.50 8.38
N LEU A 239 -13.26 -12.20 8.53
CA LEU A 239 -12.71 -11.40 9.62
C LEU A 239 -13.55 -11.54 10.89
N THR A 240 -12.94 -11.31 12.05
CA THR A 240 -13.58 -11.48 13.37
C THR A 240 -14.69 -10.46 13.67
N ASP A 241 -14.80 -9.39 12.89
CA ASP A 241 -15.91 -8.43 12.90
C ASP A 241 -17.13 -8.88 12.07
N GLY A 242 -16.99 -9.97 11.30
CA GLY A 242 -18.00 -10.50 10.39
C GLY A 242 -17.86 -10.04 8.93
N THR A 243 -16.80 -9.30 8.59
CA THR A 243 -16.50 -8.88 7.21
C THR A 243 -15.91 -10.05 6.41
N SER A 244 -16.43 -10.32 5.21
CA SER A 244 -16.01 -11.43 4.33
C SER A 244 -15.29 -10.88 3.10
N ILE A 245 -13.98 -11.18 2.96
CA ILE A 245 -13.12 -10.71 1.87
C ILE A 245 -12.74 -11.90 0.97
N SER A 246 -12.93 -11.76 -0.34
CA SER A 246 -12.46 -12.75 -1.32
C SER A 246 -11.01 -12.47 -1.66
N VAL A 247 -10.11 -13.44 -1.52
CA VAL A 247 -8.69 -13.31 -1.85
C VAL A 247 -8.26 -14.37 -2.88
N ARG A 248 -7.22 -14.06 -3.65
CA ARG A 248 -6.64 -14.93 -4.69
C ARG A 248 -5.13 -14.97 -4.51
N ILE A 249 -4.50 -16.08 -4.92
CA ILE A 249 -3.03 -16.14 -5.00
C ILE A 249 -2.58 -15.19 -6.11
N ALA A 250 -1.70 -14.26 -5.77
CA ALA A 250 -1.14 -13.26 -6.67
C ALA A 250 0.21 -13.70 -7.27
N GLY A 251 0.94 -14.54 -6.55
CA GLY A 251 2.20 -15.14 -6.99
C GLY A 251 2.74 -16.15 -5.98
N ILE A 252 3.65 -16.99 -6.47
CA ILE A 252 4.42 -17.97 -5.70
C ILE A 252 5.85 -17.42 -5.54
N ARG A 253 6.42 -17.44 -4.33
CA ARG A 253 7.79 -16.95 -4.04
C ARG A 253 8.08 -15.53 -4.54
N HIS A 254 7.04 -14.70 -4.66
CA HIS A 254 7.14 -13.38 -5.30
C HIS A 254 7.73 -12.32 -4.36
N ASP A 255 7.18 -12.23 -3.14
CA ASP A 255 7.60 -11.26 -2.14
C ASP A 255 8.78 -11.79 -1.29
N THR A 256 9.66 -10.89 -0.89
CA THR A 256 10.79 -11.21 0.00
C THR A 256 10.39 -10.94 1.44
N ALA A 257 10.49 -11.93 2.32
CA ALA A 257 10.24 -11.79 3.75
C ALA A 257 11.33 -10.97 4.45
N GLN A 258 11.03 -10.45 5.65
CA GLN A 258 11.94 -9.56 6.42
C GLN A 258 13.33 -10.17 6.73
N ASN A 259 13.46 -11.50 6.71
CA ASN A 259 14.72 -12.23 6.89
C ASN A 259 15.53 -12.42 5.58
N GLY A 260 15.02 -11.95 4.44
CA GLY A 260 15.62 -12.11 3.11
C GLY A 260 15.26 -13.41 2.37
N SER A 261 14.43 -14.30 2.92
CA SER A 261 13.93 -15.48 2.19
C SER A 261 12.64 -15.16 1.42
N PRO A 262 12.32 -15.84 0.32
CA PRO A 262 11.01 -15.71 -0.33
C PRO A 262 9.87 -16.12 0.63
N ALA A 263 8.78 -15.34 0.65
CA ALA A 263 7.51 -15.80 1.21
C ALA A 263 6.84 -16.75 0.22
N GLY A 264 6.25 -17.86 0.70
CA GLY A 264 5.81 -18.93 -0.20
C GLY A 264 4.61 -18.55 -1.05
N LEU A 265 3.58 -17.99 -0.41
CA LEU A 265 2.31 -17.61 -1.04
C LEU A 265 2.04 -16.11 -0.83
N THR A 266 1.90 -15.35 -1.92
CA THR A 266 1.34 -13.99 -1.86
C THR A 266 -0.15 -14.04 -2.17
N PHE A 267 -0.99 -13.49 -1.29
CA PHE A 267 -2.42 -13.28 -1.53
C PHE A 267 -2.71 -11.80 -1.79
N ILE A 268 -3.64 -11.53 -2.72
CA ILE A 268 -4.23 -10.19 -2.94
C ILE A 268 -5.76 -10.31 -2.91
N ALA A 269 -6.42 -9.32 -2.31
CA ALA A 269 -7.87 -9.24 -2.26
C ALA A 269 -8.47 -9.00 -3.67
N SER A 270 -9.60 -9.64 -3.92
CA SER A 270 -10.44 -9.51 -5.13
C SER A 270 -11.77 -8.80 -4.84
N SER A 271 -11.94 -8.33 -3.61
CA SER A 271 -13.02 -7.48 -3.12
C SER A 271 -12.43 -6.42 -2.17
N SER A 272 -12.98 -5.20 -2.18
CA SER A 272 -12.57 -4.16 -1.23
C SER A 272 -12.91 -4.56 0.22
N LEU A 273 -12.02 -4.24 1.16
CA LEU A 273 -12.30 -4.27 2.61
C LEU A 273 -13.40 -3.27 3.01
N GLY A 274 -13.52 -2.20 2.23
CA GLY A 274 -14.34 -1.04 2.52
C GLY A 274 -13.68 0.21 1.96
N ASP A 275 -14.39 1.31 2.09
CA ASP A 275 -13.93 2.64 1.68
C ASP A 275 -13.05 3.25 2.79
N ALA A 276 -11.88 3.77 2.40
CA ALA A 276 -10.94 4.42 3.30
C ALA A 276 -10.30 5.65 2.66
N VAL A 277 -9.77 6.55 3.49
CA VAL A 277 -8.86 7.62 3.07
C VAL A 277 -7.42 7.17 3.31
N MET A 278 -6.47 7.59 2.48
CA MET A 278 -5.04 7.29 2.71
C MET A 278 -4.52 8.05 3.93
N ASN A 279 -4.89 9.34 4.03
CA ASN A 279 -4.56 10.27 5.13
C ASN A 279 -5.78 11.15 5.45
N SER A 280 -5.88 11.66 6.67
CA SER A 280 -6.97 12.57 7.08
C SER A 280 -6.88 13.99 6.49
N THR A 281 -5.73 14.33 5.89
CA THR A 281 -5.44 15.62 5.25
C THR A 281 -4.81 15.39 3.87
N LEU A 282 -4.80 16.44 3.04
CA LEU A 282 -4.20 16.43 1.70
C LEU A 282 -2.65 16.44 1.79
N THR A 283 -2.06 15.36 2.30
CA THR A 283 -0.60 15.17 2.35
C THR A 283 -0.22 13.78 1.82
N SER A 284 0.95 13.73 1.18
CA SER A 284 1.65 12.50 0.83
C SER A 284 3.10 12.51 1.35
N ASP A 285 3.42 13.42 2.26
CA ASP A 285 4.73 13.50 2.92
C ASP A 285 4.96 12.20 3.73
N GLY A 286 6.17 11.64 3.68
CA GLY A 286 6.47 10.30 4.23
C GLY A 286 5.88 9.12 3.42
N GLY A 287 5.07 9.39 2.38
CA GLY A 287 4.51 8.40 1.47
C GLY A 287 3.74 7.28 2.17
N TRP A 288 3.99 6.03 1.80
CA TRP A 288 3.29 4.87 2.37
C TRP A 288 3.67 4.62 3.82
N SER A 289 4.97 4.70 4.14
CA SER A 289 5.53 4.48 5.49
C SER A 289 4.73 5.18 6.58
N ASP A 290 4.45 6.46 6.36
CA ASP A 290 3.88 7.36 7.36
C ASP A 290 2.36 7.55 7.18
N SER A 291 1.74 6.83 6.23
CA SER A 291 0.32 6.95 5.95
C SER A 291 -0.56 6.40 7.08
N ALA A 292 -1.69 7.07 7.30
CA ALA A 292 -2.69 6.63 8.28
C ALA A 292 -3.30 5.28 7.89
N LEU A 293 -3.51 5.03 6.59
CA LEU A 293 -4.06 3.77 6.08
C LEU A 293 -3.11 2.59 6.30
N ARG A 294 -1.79 2.74 6.05
CA ARG A 294 -0.80 1.71 6.42
C ARG A 294 -0.86 1.40 7.91
N SER A 295 -0.92 2.45 8.74
CA SER A 295 -0.99 2.31 10.19
C SER A 295 -2.23 1.52 10.64
N SER A 296 -3.40 1.75 10.03
CA SER A 296 -4.62 0.99 10.33
C SER A 296 -4.56 -0.45 9.79
N LEU A 297 -3.97 -0.69 8.62
CA LEU A 297 -3.83 -2.05 8.08
C LEU A 297 -2.94 -2.95 8.97
N GLN A 298 -1.83 -2.41 9.48
CA GLN A 298 -0.93 -3.15 10.36
C GLN A 298 -1.51 -3.35 11.79
N ASN A 299 -2.23 -2.36 12.33
CA ASN A 299 -2.69 -2.40 13.73
C ASN A 299 -4.13 -2.89 13.93
N ASP A 300 -5.02 -2.69 12.95
CA ASP A 300 -6.44 -3.04 13.07
C ASP A 300 -6.76 -4.28 12.22
N VAL A 301 -6.50 -4.22 10.91
CA VAL A 301 -6.96 -5.24 9.95
C VAL A 301 -6.31 -6.60 10.21
N LEU A 302 -4.99 -6.66 10.44
CA LEU A 302 -4.32 -7.90 10.84
C LEU A 302 -4.89 -8.47 12.16
N ASN A 303 -5.27 -7.62 13.11
CA ASN A 303 -5.86 -8.06 14.37
C ASN A 303 -7.27 -8.66 14.20
N HIS A 304 -7.93 -8.40 13.05
CA HIS A 304 -9.20 -9.01 12.70
C HIS A 304 -9.09 -10.32 11.90
N PHE A 305 -7.90 -10.75 11.48
CA PHE A 305 -7.71 -12.06 10.84
C PHE A 305 -8.03 -13.22 11.82
N PRO A 306 -8.47 -14.40 11.33
CA PRO A 306 -8.52 -15.62 12.13
C PRO A 306 -7.16 -15.90 12.77
N SER A 307 -7.12 -16.32 14.05
CA SER A 307 -5.85 -16.45 14.80
C SER A 307 -4.83 -17.38 14.13
N GLU A 308 -5.30 -18.50 13.59
CA GLU A 308 -4.48 -19.46 12.83
C GLU A 308 -3.82 -18.86 11.58
N LEU A 309 -4.48 -17.91 10.92
CA LEU A 309 -3.93 -17.17 9.78
C LEU A 309 -3.00 -16.07 10.27
N LYS A 310 -3.47 -15.26 11.22
CA LYS A 310 -2.77 -14.09 11.78
C LYS A 310 -1.37 -14.45 12.27
N ASP A 311 -1.25 -15.54 13.04
CA ASP A 311 0.03 -15.97 13.63
C ASP A 311 0.99 -16.55 12.57
N SER A 312 0.50 -16.77 11.35
CA SER A 312 1.26 -17.30 10.20
C SER A 312 1.58 -16.23 9.13
N VAL A 313 1.06 -15.00 9.24
CA VAL A 313 1.33 -13.93 8.26
C VAL A 313 2.78 -13.49 8.32
N VAL A 314 3.45 -13.53 7.16
CA VAL A 314 4.85 -13.12 6.99
C VAL A 314 4.93 -11.63 6.68
N ALA A 315 5.77 -10.90 7.43
CA ALA A 315 6.13 -9.52 7.11
C ALA A 315 7.12 -9.50 5.92
N VAL A 316 6.79 -8.74 4.88
CA VAL A 316 7.55 -8.70 3.61
C VAL A 316 8.06 -7.30 3.25
N GLU A 317 9.11 -7.27 2.43
CA GLU A 317 9.75 -6.06 1.91
C GLU A 317 8.88 -5.38 0.85
N LYS A 318 8.31 -4.23 1.20
CA LYS A 318 7.58 -3.37 0.26
C LYS A 318 8.40 -2.12 -0.06
N HIS A 319 9.12 -2.17 -1.18
CA HIS A 319 9.74 -0.99 -1.77
C HIS A 319 8.66 0.03 -2.16
N THR A 320 8.76 1.25 -1.64
CA THR A 320 7.78 2.31 -1.91
C THR A 320 8.42 3.70 -1.86
N ASN A 321 7.95 4.63 -2.69
CA ASN A 321 8.27 6.04 -2.59
C ASN A 321 7.74 6.64 -1.27
N ASN A 322 8.61 6.73 -0.27
CA ASN A 322 8.30 7.24 1.08
C ASN A 322 8.73 8.71 1.27
N ALA A 323 8.76 9.50 0.19
CA ALA A 323 8.94 10.95 0.24
C ALA A 323 7.74 11.75 -0.27
N GLY A 324 6.74 11.10 -0.89
CA GLY A 324 5.64 11.80 -1.53
C GLY A 324 6.04 12.38 -2.89
N LYS A 325 6.05 13.71 -3.01
CA LYS A 325 6.49 14.39 -4.23
C LYS A 325 8.01 14.44 -4.29
N THR A 326 8.61 13.78 -5.28
CA THR A 326 10.08 13.64 -5.42
C THR A 326 10.47 13.41 -6.87
N ASN A 327 11.72 13.74 -7.21
CA ASN A 327 12.36 13.41 -8.49
C ASN A 327 13.53 12.41 -8.34
N SER A 328 13.74 11.84 -7.15
CA SER A 328 14.82 10.90 -6.86
C SER A 328 14.29 9.49 -6.58
N THR A 329 14.87 8.50 -7.25
CA THR A 329 14.66 7.08 -6.93
C THR A 329 15.21 6.69 -5.55
N SER A 330 16.10 7.47 -4.95
CA SER A 330 16.57 7.27 -3.57
C SER A 330 15.48 7.50 -2.51
N SER A 331 14.34 8.07 -2.89
CA SER A 331 13.14 8.15 -2.05
C SER A 331 12.38 6.83 -1.95
N VAL A 332 12.72 5.84 -2.78
CA VAL A 332 12.17 4.48 -2.70
C VAL A 332 12.97 3.69 -1.67
N ASN A 333 12.33 3.36 -0.56
CA ASN A 333 12.91 2.56 0.52
C ASN A 333 11.91 1.50 1.01
N ILE A 334 12.38 0.62 1.89
CA ILE A 334 11.67 -0.59 2.31
C ILE A 334 10.82 -0.30 3.56
N THR A 335 9.53 -0.60 3.49
CA THR A 335 8.74 -0.94 4.68
C THR A 335 8.67 -2.47 4.82
N TYR A 336 8.63 -2.94 6.07
CA TYR A 336 8.30 -4.34 6.37
C TYR A 336 6.82 -4.38 6.79
N ASP A 337 5.99 -5.00 5.94
CA ASP A 337 4.54 -4.96 6.09
C ASP A 337 3.95 -6.37 6.11
N THR A 338 3.07 -6.63 7.08
CA THR A 338 2.25 -7.87 7.15
C THR A 338 1.01 -7.80 6.25
N VAL A 339 0.33 -6.64 6.23
CA VAL A 339 -0.81 -6.33 5.37
C VAL A 339 -0.55 -5.02 4.63
N TRP A 340 -0.47 -5.05 3.29
CA TRP A 340 -0.11 -3.88 2.47
C TRP A 340 -1.10 -3.64 1.33
N LEU A 341 -1.06 -2.44 0.73
CA LEU A 341 -1.68 -2.20 -0.58
C LEU A 341 -0.64 -2.43 -1.69
N PRO A 342 -1.01 -3.00 -2.86
CA PRO A 342 -0.07 -3.20 -3.95
C PRO A 342 0.42 -1.86 -4.52
N SER A 343 1.57 -1.87 -5.18
CA SER A 343 2.09 -0.71 -5.92
C SER A 343 1.51 -0.66 -7.34
N LEU A 344 1.66 0.49 -7.99
CA LEU A 344 1.22 0.69 -9.37
C LEU A 344 1.87 -0.28 -10.36
N VAL A 345 3.13 -0.66 -10.14
CA VAL A 345 3.87 -1.58 -11.01
C VAL A 345 3.66 -3.04 -10.65
N GLU A 346 3.26 -3.32 -9.41
CA GLU A 346 2.77 -4.64 -9.00
C GLU A 346 1.46 -5.03 -9.69
N VAL A 347 0.59 -4.05 -9.99
CA VAL A 347 -0.70 -4.30 -10.66
C VAL A 347 -0.67 -4.06 -12.17
N GLY A 348 -0.12 -2.93 -12.61
CA GLY A 348 -0.11 -2.51 -14.02
C GLY A 348 1.20 -2.81 -14.77
N GLY A 349 2.18 -3.42 -14.11
CA GLY A 349 3.47 -3.74 -14.72
C GLY A 349 4.37 -2.54 -14.97
N THR A 350 5.48 -2.79 -15.67
CA THR A 350 6.54 -1.81 -15.93
C THR A 350 6.02 -0.62 -16.74
N ILE A 351 6.22 0.59 -16.23
CA ILE A 351 5.85 1.85 -16.88
C ILE A 351 6.97 2.27 -17.83
N PRO A 352 6.75 2.39 -19.15
CA PRO A 352 7.75 2.89 -20.07
C PRO A 352 8.09 4.36 -19.78
N ARG A 353 9.38 4.72 -19.79
CA ARG A 353 9.82 6.13 -19.68
C ARG A 353 9.22 7.04 -20.76
N SER A 354 8.89 6.48 -21.91
CA SER A 354 8.22 7.16 -23.04
C SER A 354 6.79 7.61 -22.76
N ASN A 355 6.16 7.14 -21.67
CA ASN A 355 4.84 7.61 -21.25
C ASN A 355 4.91 9.01 -20.59
N TYR A 356 6.11 9.56 -20.44
CA TYR A 356 6.37 10.86 -19.85
C TYR A 356 7.31 11.70 -20.73
N GLU A 357 7.12 13.02 -20.67
CA GLU A 357 8.06 14.00 -21.21
C GLU A 357 9.46 13.83 -20.58
N ALA A 358 10.50 14.17 -21.35
CA ALA A 358 11.90 13.87 -21.03
C ALA A 358 12.38 14.47 -19.70
N ASP A 359 11.85 15.65 -19.31
CA ASP A 359 12.16 16.34 -18.06
C ASP A 359 11.57 15.66 -16.81
N ALA A 360 10.63 14.73 -17.02
CA ALA A 360 9.93 14.05 -15.94
C ALA A 360 9.68 12.55 -16.20
N ALA A 361 10.59 11.93 -16.95
CA ALA A 361 10.76 10.49 -17.06
C ALA A 361 11.19 9.83 -15.72
N TYR A 362 11.70 10.61 -14.76
CA TYR A 362 12.02 10.15 -13.39
C TYR A 362 10.82 9.48 -12.68
N VAL A 363 9.60 9.80 -13.12
CA VAL A 363 8.36 9.28 -12.54
C VAL A 363 8.21 7.79 -12.84
N ALA A 364 8.55 7.36 -14.06
CA ALA A 364 8.62 5.94 -14.40
C ALA A 364 9.72 5.26 -13.59
N ASP A 365 10.90 5.88 -13.45
CA ASP A 365 12.02 5.30 -12.69
C ASP A 365 11.67 5.05 -11.22
N ILE A 366 10.98 6.00 -10.58
CA ILE A 366 10.56 5.91 -9.17
C ILE A 366 9.49 4.82 -9.00
N LEU A 367 8.44 4.84 -9.83
CA LEU A 367 7.35 3.88 -9.71
C LEU A 367 7.79 2.45 -10.06
N ASN A 368 8.68 2.28 -11.06
CA ASN A 368 9.28 0.98 -11.41
C ASN A 368 10.25 0.43 -10.35
N ALA A 369 10.71 1.25 -9.41
CA ALA A 369 11.55 0.78 -8.30
C ALA A 369 10.72 0.20 -7.13
N GLU A 370 9.39 0.28 -7.17
CA GLU A 370 8.50 -0.19 -6.09
C GLU A 370 8.14 -1.68 -6.15
N GLY A 371 8.58 -2.43 -7.17
CA GLY A 371 8.33 -3.87 -7.27
C GLY A 371 8.33 -4.40 -8.71
N LYS A 372 7.77 -5.60 -8.89
CA LYS A 372 7.51 -6.25 -10.18
C LYS A 372 6.03 -6.62 -10.26
N GLN A 373 5.49 -6.81 -11.45
CA GLN A 373 4.09 -7.21 -11.60
C GLN A 373 3.83 -8.58 -10.96
N TYR A 374 2.77 -8.69 -10.17
CA TYR A 374 2.32 -9.99 -9.68
C TYR A 374 1.87 -10.88 -10.86
N GLN A 375 2.19 -12.17 -10.78
CA GLN A 375 1.90 -13.17 -11.80
C GLN A 375 0.43 -13.15 -12.20
N LEU A 376 -0.47 -13.08 -11.22
CA LEU A 376 -1.93 -13.02 -11.43
C LEU A 376 -2.35 -11.87 -12.37
N PHE A 377 -1.78 -10.69 -12.20
CA PHE A 377 -2.14 -9.52 -13.00
C PHE A 377 -1.50 -9.59 -14.40
N SER A 378 -0.28 -10.08 -14.50
CA SER A 378 0.41 -10.31 -15.78
C SER A 378 -0.32 -11.35 -16.65
N GLU A 379 -0.69 -12.49 -16.08
CA GLU A 379 -1.37 -13.59 -16.80
C GLU A 379 -2.78 -13.22 -17.27
N LEU A 380 -3.48 -12.37 -16.51
CA LEU A 380 -4.78 -11.81 -16.86
C LEU A 380 -4.69 -10.52 -17.70
N GLY A 381 -3.48 -10.19 -18.18
CA GLY A 381 -3.26 -9.14 -19.18
C GLY A 381 -3.41 -7.71 -18.65
N ALA A 382 -3.41 -7.48 -17.34
CA ALA A 382 -3.41 -6.14 -16.78
C ALA A 382 -2.11 -5.39 -17.15
N ASN A 383 -2.23 -4.11 -17.48
CA ASN A 383 -1.11 -3.27 -17.92
C ASN A 383 -1.46 -1.77 -17.73
N GLN A 384 -0.53 -0.87 -18.05
CA GLN A 384 -0.72 0.59 -17.92
C GLN A 384 -1.56 1.24 -19.04
N ASP A 385 -1.89 0.51 -20.12
CA ASP A 385 -2.42 1.09 -21.36
C ASP A 385 -3.97 1.09 -21.44
N GLY A 386 -4.68 0.54 -20.44
CA GLY A 386 -6.14 0.54 -20.42
C GLY A 386 -6.80 -0.24 -19.27
N PRO A 387 -8.14 -0.38 -19.31
CA PRO A 387 -8.91 -1.08 -18.30
C PRO A 387 -8.66 -2.59 -18.34
N SER A 388 -8.70 -3.22 -17.16
CA SER A 388 -8.56 -4.66 -17.01
C SER A 388 -9.56 -5.23 -16.01
N ASP A 389 -10.29 -6.28 -16.39
CA ASP A 389 -11.34 -6.91 -15.57
C ASP A 389 -10.81 -7.40 -14.21
N VAL A 390 -9.54 -7.87 -14.14
CA VAL A 390 -8.91 -8.31 -12.89
C VAL A 390 -8.66 -7.16 -11.90
N LEU A 391 -8.54 -5.92 -12.40
CA LEU A 391 -8.36 -4.71 -11.59
C LEU A 391 -9.69 -3.98 -11.34
N SER A 392 -10.78 -4.39 -11.99
CA SER A 392 -12.13 -3.82 -11.83
C SER A 392 -12.85 -4.43 -10.62
N ILE A 393 -12.58 -3.86 -9.44
CA ILE A 393 -13.09 -4.40 -8.18
C ILE A 393 -14.58 -4.04 -7.98
N PRO A 394 -15.46 -5.02 -7.66
CA PRO A 394 -16.86 -4.74 -7.41
C PRO A 394 -17.08 -3.79 -6.23
N ASN A 395 -18.09 -2.90 -6.37
CA ASN A 395 -18.52 -1.93 -5.36
C ASN A 395 -17.49 -0.85 -5.00
N THR A 396 -16.47 -0.60 -5.82
CA THR A 396 -15.56 0.55 -5.66
C THR A 396 -15.78 1.60 -6.77
N PRO A 397 -16.85 2.43 -6.70
CA PRO A 397 -17.19 3.40 -7.76
C PRO A 397 -16.17 4.53 -7.90
N GLU A 398 -15.37 4.78 -6.87
CA GLU A 398 -14.24 5.72 -6.86
C GLU A 398 -12.90 5.04 -7.24
N GLY A 399 -12.92 3.75 -7.59
CA GLY A 399 -11.70 2.95 -7.70
C GLY A 399 -11.11 2.62 -6.33
N TRP A 400 -9.83 2.23 -6.31
CA TRP A 400 -9.18 1.71 -5.10
C TRP A 400 -7.69 2.08 -4.99
N TRP A 401 -7.21 2.09 -3.75
CA TRP A 401 -5.89 2.62 -3.36
C TRP A 401 -4.71 1.72 -3.71
N LEU A 402 -3.63 2.34 -4.19
CA LEU A 402 -2.29 1.76 -4.29
C LEU A 402 -1.37 2.46 -3.27
N ARG A 403 -0.34 1.77 -2.77
CA ARG A 403 0.60 2.38 -1.83
C ARG A 403 1.52 3.45 -2.45
N SER A 404 1.64 3.45 -3.77
CA SER A 404 2.52 4.35 -4.53
C SER A 404 2.16 5.82 -4.30
N ALA A 405 3.03 6.60 -3.67
CA ALA A 405 2.85 8.05 -3.56
C ALA A 405 3.21 8.74 -4.88
N SER A 406 2.42 9.74 -5.32
CA SER A 406 2.60 10.36 -6.64
C SER A 406 3.88 11.21 -6.72
N PRO A 407 4.89 10.86 -7.54
CA PRO A 407 6.14 11.60 -7.55
C PRO A 407 5.99 13.04 -8.09
N ARG A 408 4.99 13.30 -8.94
CA ARG A 408 4.73 14.64 -9.51
C ARG A 408 3.85 15.53 -8.62
N ARG A 409 2.88 14.96 -7.90
CA ARG A 409 1.79 15.70 -7.26
C ARG A 409 1.80 15.46 -5.75
N ALA A 410 2.12 16.51 -4.99
CA ALA A 410 2.01 16.50 -3.54
C ALA A 410 0.55 16.27 -3.11
N GLY A 411 0.34 15.63 -1.97
CA GLY A 411 -0.98 15.30 -1.45
C GLY A 411 -1.68 14.13 -2.14
N ARG A 412 -1.01 13.40 -3.05
CA ARG A 412 -1.63 12.34 -3.85
C ARG A 412 -0.94 11.00 -3.78
N PHE A 413 -1.76 9.95 -3.87
CA PHE A 413 -1.36 8.56 -4.05
C PHE A 413 -1.99 8.01 -5.34
N MET A 414 -1.39 6.96 -5.88
CA MET A 414 -1.88 6.32 -7.08
C MET A 414 -3.10 5.44 -6.75
N THR A 415 -3.99 5.29 -7.72
CA THR A 415 -5.18 4.43 -7.65
C THR A 415 -5.35 3.67 -8.96
N VAL A 416 -6.12 2.59 -8.89
CA VAL A 416 -6.83 2.04 -10.05
C VAL A 416 -8.22 2.66 -10.08
N ASP A 417 -8.71 3.09 -11.24
CA ASP A 417 -10.07 3.61 -11.37
C ASP A 417 -11.15 2.51 -11.34
N ALA A 418 -12.43 2.91 -11.31
CA ALA A 418 -13.57 1.99 -11.29
C ALA A 418 -13.76 1.16 -12.58
N SER A 419 -12.96 1.39 -13.63
CA SER A 419 -12.90 0.55 -14.83
C SER A 419 -11.77 -0.48 -14.81
N GLY A 420 -10.96 -0.49 -13.75
CA GLY A 420 -9.76 -1.33 -13.67
C GLY A 420 -8.57 -0.75 -14.44
N THR A 421 -8.54 0.56 -14.70
CA THR A 421 -7.38 1.22 -15.34
C THR A 421 -6.44 1.76 -14.25
N PRO A 422 -5.17 1.29 -14.17
CA PRO A 422 -4.20 1.79 -13.21
C PRO A 422 -3.62 3.15 -13.62
N GLY A 423 -3.09 3.91 -12.65
CA GLY A 423 -2.23 5.07 -12.92
C GLY A 423 -2.85 6.45 -12.66
N TYR A 424 -4.04 6.52 -12.07
CA TYR A 424 -4.65 7.80 -11.64
C TYR A 424 -4.06 8.27 -10.31
N GLY A 425 -3.92 9.57 -10.12
CA GLY A 425 -3.48 10.16 -8.85
C GLY A 425 -4.64 10.81 -8.11
N ARG A 426 -5.06 10.23 -6.99
CA ARG A 426 -6.16 10.71 -6.13
C ARG A 426 -5.65 11.47 -4.92
N ASP A 427 -6.42 12.46 -4.45
CA ASP A 427 -6.12 13.27 -3.28
C ASP A 427 -6.23 12.43 -1.99
N ALA A 428 -5.22 12.47 -1.13
CA ALA A 428 -5.02 11.49 -0.05
C ALA A 428 -6.15 11.43 1.00
N ASN A 429 -6.95 12.49 1.10
CA ASN A 429 -8.10 12.62 1.98
C ASN A 429 -9.46 12.37 1.32
N GLU A 430 -9.49 11.93 0.06
CA GLU A 430 -10.68 11.39 -0.59
C GLU A 430 -10.90 9.92 -0.23
N SER A 431 -12.12 9.41 -0.46
CA SER A 431 -12.45 7.99 -0.28
C SER A 431 -12.07 7.17 -1.51
N ALA A 432 -11.51 5.98 -1.30
CA ALA A 432 -11.43 4.92 -2.31
C ALA A 432 -11.40 3.54 -1.62
N GLY A 433 -11.65 2.48 -2.40
CA GLY A 433 -11.63 1.11 -1.89
C GLY A 433 -10.25 0.67 -1.38
N CYS A 434 -10.24 -0.17 -0.35
CA CYS A 434 -9.03 -0.75 0.22
C CYS A 434 -8.86 -2.21 -0.23
N VAL A 435 -7.88 -2.45 -1.11
CA VAL A 435 -7.57 -3.78 -1.66
C VAL A 435 -6.18 -4.19 -1.20
N PHE A 436 -6.12 -5.06 -0.19
CA PHE A 436 -4.86 -5.42 0.48
C PHE A 436 -4.27 -6.75 0.00
N GLY A 437 -3.01 -6.97 0.31
CA GLY A 437 -2.32 -8.25 0.24
C GLY A 437 -1.70 -8.66 1.58
N PHE A 438 -1.37 -9.94 1.69
CA PHE A 438 -0.63 -10.56 2.78
C PHE A 438 0.15 -11.78 2.27
N CYS A 439 1.15 -12.25 3.03
CA CYS A 439 1.98 -13.40 2.66
C CYS A 439 1.95 -14.51 3.71
N LEU A 440 2.20 -15.75 3.28
CA LEU A 440 2.40 -16.97 4.08
C LEU A 440 3.68 -17.72 3.66
#